data_AF-A0A5C6AXM9-F1
#
_entry.id   AF-A0A5C6AXM9-F1
#
_cell.length_a   1.000
_cell.length_b   1.000
_cell.length_c   1.000
_cell.angle_alpha   90.00
_cell.angle_beta   90.00
_cell.angle_gamma   90.00
#
_symmetry.space_group_name_H-M   'P 1'
#
loop_
_entity.id
_entity.type
_entity.pdbx_description
1 polymer ?
#
loop_
_entity_poly.entity_id
_entity_poly.type
_entity_poly.pdbx_seq_one_letter_code
_entity_poly.pdbx_strand_id
1 'polypeptide(L)'
;MRIGLAFRAFFKAMFDREAAERMALALDGENPVPAISHTPEKPQPAPEKKPAAPAQNPAITLLATLQREARLIDLIHEDLDQYQDAQVGAAARPCLKQCRQSLDRMLKIEKLVDAKENESIPVSSDASPARYRWVGESSAASGQAKLVHPGWQATATDLPKWSGVPEDADVIAPAQITAT
;
A
#
# COMPACT_ATOMS: atom_id res chain seq x y z
N MET A 1 7.79 56.79 31.24
CA MET A 1 7.80 57.80 32.32
C MET A 1 6.65 57.53 33.29
N ARG A 2 6.94 57.22 34.56
CA ARG A 2 5.94 56.77 35.54
C ARG A 2 5.02 57.89 36.06
N ILE A 3 5.52 59.12 36.07
CA ILE A 3 4.79 60.32 36.51
C ILE A 3 3.56 60.62 35.63
N GLY A 4 3.69 60.55 34.30
CA GLY A 4 2.55 60.77 33.39
C GLY A 4 1.44 59.73 33.55
N LEU A 5 1.81 58.50 33.92
CA LEU A 5 0.85 57.43 34.20
C LEU A 5 0.11 57.68 35.53
N ALA A 6 0.82 58.13 36.56
CA ALA A 6 0.21 58.44 37.86
C ALA A 6 -0.84 59.55 37.77
N PHE A 7 -0.56 60.63 37.03
CA PHE A 7 -1.55 61.70 36.80
C PHE A 7 -2.78 61.18 36.05
N ARG A 8 -2.59 60.38 34.99
CA ARG A 8 -3.72 59.82 34.24
C ARG A 8 -4.57 58.86 35.08
N ALA A 9 -3.93 58.03 35.91
CA ALA A 9 -4.63 57.15 36.84
C ALA A 9 -5.43 57.96 37.87
N PHE A 10 -4.85 59.02 38.44
CA PHE A 10 -5.53 59.91 39.39
C PHE A 10 -6.78 60.56 38.80
N PHE A 11 -6.67 61.19 37.63
CA PHE A 11 -7.84 61.79 36.97
C PHE A 11 -8.89 60.74 36.58
N LYS A 12 -8.48 59.55 36.12
CA LYS A 12 -9.44 58.48 35.83
C LYS A 12 -10.17 57.98 37.09
N ALA A 13 -9.47 57.87 38.22
CA ALA A 13 -10.08 57.47 39.48
C ALA A 13 -11.13 58.48 39.97
N MET A 14 -10.94 59.76 39.66
CA MET A 14 -11.83 60.83 40.11
C MET A 14 -13.08 60.99 39.24
N PHE A 15 -12.97 60.76 37.93
CA PHE A 15 -14.04 61.06 36.96
C PHE A 15 -14.70 59.84 36.32
N ASP A 16 -14.18 58.62 36.56
CA ASP A 16 -14.73 57.36 36.05
C ASP A 16 -14.88 56.36 37.20
N ARG A 17 -16.14 56.10 37.57
CA ARG A 17 -16.49 55.25 38.72
C ARG A 17 -16.02 53.80 38.54
N GLU A 18 -16.12 53.25 37.33
CA GLU A 18 -15.73 51.86 37.06
C GLU A 18 -14.21 51.71 37.11
N ALA A 19 -13.48 52.71 36.62
CA ALA A 19 -12.03 52.75 36.75
C ALA A 19 -11.57 52.89 38.22
N ALA A 20 -12.27 53.70 39.02
CA ALA A 20 -12.00 53.88 40.43
C ALA A 20 -12.14 52.57 41.22
N GLU A 21 -13.22 51.83 41.00
CA GLU A 21 -13.49 50.54 41.66
C GLU A 21 -12.41 49.49 41.33
N ARG A 22 -11.98 49.41 40.06
CA ARG A 22 -10.88 48.51 39.66
C ARG A 22 -9.54 48.88 40.28
N MET A 23 -9.23 50.17 40.39
CA MET A 23 -7.99 50.63 41.01
C MET A 23 -8.00 50.42 42.52
N ALA A 24 -9.14 50.61 43.19
CA ALA A 24 -9.29 50.30 44.61
C ALA A 24 -9.04 48.80 44.86
N LEU A 25 -9.70 47.93 44.09
CA LEU A 25 -9.52 46.48 44.21
C LEU A 25 -8.06 46.03 44.00
N ALA A 26 -7.39 46.60 42.98
CA ALA A 26 -5.99 46.31 42.69
C ALA A 26 -5.01 46.84 43.77
N LEU A 27 -5.35 47.93 44.46
CA LEU A 27 -4.56 48.48 45.57
C LEU A 27 -4.82 47.74 46.89
N ASP A 28 -6.04 47.25 47.10
CA ASP A 28 -6.45 46.42 48.25
C ASP A 28 -5.96 44.97 48.15
N GLY A 29 -5.26 44.64 47.05
CA GLY A 29 -4.57 43.36 46.88
C GLY A 29 -5.46 42.21 46.39
N GLU A 30 -6.73 42.48 46.07
CA GLU A 30 -7.64 41.50 45.48
C GLU A 30 -7.71 41.75 43.96
N ASN A 31 -6.99 40.95 43.18
CA ASN A 31 -6.91 41.12 41.74
C ASN A 31 -7.72 40.01 41.03
N PRO A 32 -9.00 40.23 40.65
CA PRO A 32 -9.72 39.30 39.81
C PRO A 32 -9.27 39.53 38.37
N VAL A 33 -8.38 38.65 37.90
CA VAL A 33 -8.05 38.57 36.47
C VAL A 33 -9.33 38.18 35.72
N PRO A 34 -9.81 38.98 34.75
CA PRO A 34 -10.99 38.60 33.97
C PRO A 34 -10.68 37.35 33.14
N ALA A 35 -11.52 36.33 33.29
CA ALA A 35 -11.43 35.06 32.59
C ALA A 35 -11.54 35.27 31.08
N ILE A 36 -10.43 35.13 30.36
CA ILE A 36 -10.42 34.97 28.92
C ILE A 36 -10.99 33.59 28.62
N SER A 37 -12.16 33.51 27.99
CA SER A 37 -12.70 32.27 27.43
C SER A 37 -11.80 31.76 26.31
N HIS A 38 -10.80 30.97 26.67
CA HIS A 38 -10.15 30.04 25.76
C HIS A 38 -10.96 28.74 25.78
N THR A 39 -11.78 28.51 24.75
CA THR A 39 -12.17 27.16 24.40
C THR A 39 -10.89 26.42 24.00
N PRO A 40 -10.42 25.39 24.72
CA PRO A 40 -9.23 24.67 24.32
C PRO A 40 -9.60 23.78 23.14
N GLU A 41 -9.18 24.17 21.93
CA GLU A 41 -9.11 23.25 20.82
C GLU A 41 -8.08 22.17 21.19
N LYS A 42 -8.59 21.00 21.56
CA LYS A 42 -7.80 19.83 21.93
C LYS A 42 -6.93 19.48 20.71
N PRO A 43 -5.58 19.54 20.79
CA PRO A 43 -4.74 19.11 19.68
C PRO A 43 -4.99 17.62 19.49
N GLN A 44 -5.67 17.27 18.39
CA GLN A 44 -5.77 15.89 17.96
C GLN A 44 -4.34 15.46 17.59
N PRO A 45 -3.78 14.40 18.21
CA PRO A 45 -2.51 13.87 17.75
C PRO A 45 -2.67 13.52 16.28
N ALA A 46 -1.91 14.21 15.42
CA ALA A 46 -1.75 13.78 14.04
C ALA A 46 -1.31 12.31 14.10
N PRO A 47 -1.94 11.39 13.34
CA PRO A 47 -1.46 10.02 13.31
C PRO A 47 0.00 10.06 12.89
N GLU A 48 0.88 9.59 13.78
CA GLU A 48 2.27 9.31 13.43
C GLU A 48 2.23 8.45 12.17
N LYS A 49 2.61 9.03 11.03
CA LYS A 49 2.95 8.25 9.85
C LYS A 49 4.13 7.39 10.28
N LYS A 50 3.82 6.18 10.73
CA LYS A 50 4.77 5.08 10.84
C LYS A 50 5.59 5.13 9.55
N PRO A 51 6.93 5.18 9.61
CA PRO A 51 7.76 5.22 8.42
C PRO A 51 7.26 4.13 7.48
N ALA A 52 6.91 4.50 6.25
CA ALA A 52 6.63 3.50 5.22
C ALA A 52 7.88 2.62 5.20
N ALA A 53 7.76 1.38 5.65
CA ALA A 53 8.83 0.40 5.52
C ALA A 53 9.25 0.45 4.05
N PRO A 54 10.56 0.50 3.74
CA PRO A 54 10.99 0.58 2.36
C PRO A 54 10.35 -0.61 1.64
N ALA A 55 9.44 -0.31 0.72
CA ALA A 55 8.64 -1.33 0.09
C ALA A 55 9.39 -1.76 -1.16
N GLN A 56 10.13 -2.87 -1.07
CA GLN A 56 10.56 -3.58 -2.28
C GLN A 56 9.36 -3.71 -3.22
N ASN A 57 9.57 -3.42 -4.50
CA ASN A 57 8.52 -3.49 -5.50
C ASN A 57 7.83 -4.87 -5.42
N PRO A 58 6.49 -4.94 -5.29
CA PRO A 58 5.76 -6.21 -5.17
C PRO A 58 6.09 -7.23 -6.28
N ALA A 59 6.43 -6.76 -7.49
CA ALA A 59 6.87 -7.63 -8.58
C ALA A 59 8.24 -8.30 -8.26
N ILE A 60 9.17 -7.53 -7.68
CA ILE A 60 10.47 -8.05 -7.22
C ILE A 60 10.25 -9.01 -6.04
N THR A 61 9.37 -8.68 -5.09
CA THR A 61 9.01 -9.57 -3.97
C THR A 61 8.44 -10.91 -4.46
N LEU A 62 7.56 -10.87 -5.47
CA LEU A 62 7.00 -12.06 -6.10
C LEU A 62 8.10 -12.91 -6.75
N LEU A 63 8.95 -12.30 -7.58
CA LEU A 63 10.05 -12.99 -8.25
C LEU A 63 11.08 -13.56 -7.27
N ALA A 64 11.44 -12.81 -6.23
CA ALA A 64 12.35 -13.26 -5.17
C ALA A 64 11.77 -14.46 -4.42
N THR A 65 10.45 -14.47 -4.19
CA THR A 65 9.77 -15.62 -3.57
C THR A 65 9.82 -16.84 -4.48
N LEU A 66 9.49 -16.69 -5.76
CA LEU A 66 9.54 -17.80 -6.73
C LEU A 66 10.96 -18.31 -6.95
N GLN A 67 11.96 -17.44 -6.94
CA GLN A 67 13.35 -17.86 -7.07
C GLN A 67 13.81 -18.63 -5.82
N ARG A 68 13.53 -18.11 -4.62
CA ARG A 68 13.92 -18.74 -3.35
C ARG A 68 13.25 -20.10 -3.16
N GLU A 69 11.96 -20.22 -3.50
CA GLU A 69 11.17 -21.43 -3.23
C GLU A 69 11.21 -22.44 -4.38
N ALA A 70 11.45 -21.99 -5.62
CA ALA A 70 11.30 -22.83 -6.81
C ALA A 70 12.43 -22.73 -7.84
N ARG A 71 13.45 -21.87 -7.65
CA ARG A 71 14.56 -21.67 -8.59
C ARG A 71 14.12 -21.28 -10.01
N LEU A 72 12.99 -20.56 -10.11
CA LEU A 72 12.38 -20.21 -11.39
C LEU A 72 13.33 -19.42 -12.31
N ILE A 73 14.02 -18.42 -11.76
CA ILE A 73 14.91 -17.54 -12.53
C ILE A 73 16.11 -18.32 -13.04
N ASP A 74 16.66 -19.21 -12.22
CA ASP A 74 17.75 -20.09 -12.67
C ASP A 74 17.32 -20.94 -13.85
N LEU A 75 16.12 -21.54 -13.78
CA LEU A 75 15.62 -22.41 -14.85
C LEU A 75 15.38 -21.66 -16.17
N ILE A 76 14.83 -20.44 -16.14
CA ILE A 76 14.56 -19.66 -17.36
C ILE A 76 15.82 -19.04 -17.97
N HIS A 77 16.87 -18.83 -17.17
CA HIS A 77 18.15 -18.30 -17.63
C HIS A 77 19.16 -19.39 -18.01
N GLU A 78 18.85 -20.66 -17.74
CA GLU A 78 19.65 -21.80 -18.19
C GLU A 78 19.57 -21.94 -19.71
N ASP A 79 20.70 -22.21 -20.35
CA ASP A 79 20.73 -22.55 -21.78
C ASP A 79 20.27 -24.00 -21.97
N LEU A 80 19.05 -24.17 -22.49
CA LEU A 80 18.44 -25.48 -22.63
C LEU A 80 18.86 -26.23 -23.91
N ASP A 81 19.54 -25.58 -24.86
CA ASP A 81 19.84 -26.17 -26.19
C ASP A 81 20.75 -27.41 -26.11
N GLN A 82 21.52 -27.53 -25.02
CA GLN A 82 22.44 -28.64 -24.79
C GLN A 82 21.80 -29.83 -24.06
N TYR A 83 20.55 -29.71 -23.62
CA TYR A 83 19.88 -30.71 -22.78
C TYR A 83 18.85 -31.50 -23.57
N GLN A 84 18.74 -32.79 -23.27
CA GLN A 84 17.66 -33.62 -23.80
C GLN A 84 16.34 -33.33 -23.08
N ASP A 85 15.21 -33.55 -23.75
CA ASP A 85 13.86 -33.35 -23.21
C ASP A 85 13.65 -33.99 -21.82
N ALA A 86 14.22 -35.18 -21.60
CA ALA A 86 14.14 -35.87 -20.32
C ALA A 86 14.86 -35.12 -19.19
N GLN A 87 16.00 -34.49 -19.49
CA GLN A 87 16.78 -33.69 -18.53
C GLN A 87 16.08 -32.36 -18.24
N VAL A 88 15.59 -31.68 -19.28
CA VAL A 88 14.77 -30.47 -19.13
C VAL A 88 13.54 -30.78 -18.27
N GLY A 89 12.83 -31.87 -18.58
CA GLY A 89 11.67 -32.31 -17.81
C GLY A 89 12.00 -32.65 -16.35
N ALA A 90 13.17 -33.23 -16.07
CA ALA A 90 13.62 -33.56 -14.72
C ALA A 90 13.86 -32.30 -13.86
N ALA A 91 14.36 -31.21 -14.46
CA ALA A 91 14.55 -29.94 -13.78
C ALA A 91 13.26 -29.11 -13.71
N ALA A 92 12.49 -29.04 -14.80
CA ALA A 92 11.32 -28.18 -14.91
C ALA A 92 10.14 -28.66 -14.06
N ARG A 93 9.87 -29.97 -14.01
CA ARG A 93 8.72 -30.51 -13.25
C ARG A 93 8.72 -30.11 -11.77
N PRO A 94 9.81 -30.29 -10.99
CA PRO A 94 9.84 -29.86 -9.60
C PRO A 94 9.75 -28.33 -9.45
N CYS A 95 10.47 -27.58 -10.29
CA CYS A 95 10.40 -26.11 -10.31
C CYS A 95 8.97 -25.61 -10.52
N LEU A 96 8.28 -26.07 -11.58
CA LEU A 96 6.92 -25.66 -11.89
C LEU A 96 5.92 -26.08 -10.79
N LYS A 97 6.12 -27.26 -10.19
CA LYS A 97 5.30 -27.71 -9.05
C LYS A 97 5.45 -26.76 -7.86
N GLN A 98 6.67 -26.36 -7.53
CA GLN A 98 6.95 -25.44 -6.43
C GLN A 98 6.45 -24.03 -6.73
N CYS A 99 6.64 -23.52 -7.95
CA CYS A 99 6.08 -22.25 -8.40
C CYS A 99 4.56 -22.22 -8.20
N ARG A 100 3.85 -23.26 -8.63
CA ARG A 100 2.40 -23.36 -8.43
C ARG A 100 2.04 -23.33 -6.95
N GLN A 101 2.73 -24.07 -6.10
CA GLN A 101 2.47 -24.07 -4.64
C GLN A 101 2.67 -22.68 -4.02
N SER A 102 3.75 -21.98 -4.38
CA SER A 102 4.01 -20.62 -3.90
C SER A 102 2.96 -19.63 -4.39
N LEU A 103 2.59 -19.69 -5.68
CA LEU A 103 1.56 -18.84 -6.28
C LEU A 103 0.18 -19.10 -5.68
N ASP A 104 -0.23 -20.36 -5.50
CA ASP A 104 -1.52 -20.71 -4.89
C ASP A 104 -1.61 -20.19 -3.45
N ARG A 105 -0.50 -20.23 -2.70
CA ARG A 105 -0.42 -19.69 -1.34
C ARG A 105 -0.56 -18.17 -1.30
N MET A 106 0.11 -17.45 -2.20
CA MET A 106 0.11 -15.98 -2.21
C MET A 106 -1.12 -15.37 -2.89
N LEU A 107 -1.63 -16.01 -3.95
CA LEU A 107 -2.60 -15.40 -4.86
C LEU A 107 -3.95 -16.13 -4.93
N LYS A 108 -4.03 -17.38 -4.45
CA LYS A 108 -5.21 -18.25 -4.63
C LYS A 108 -5.72 -18.22 -6.08
N ILE A 109 -4.97 -18.84 -6.99
CA ILE A 109 -5.26 -18.78 -8.42
C ILE A 109 -6.41 -19.73 -8.76
N GLU A 110 -7.45 -19.19 -9.38
CA GLU A 110 -8.65 -19.93 -9.77
C GLU A 110 -9.03 -19.61 -11.23
N LYS A 111 -9.95 -20.40 -11.79
CA LYS A 111 -10.52 -20.12 -13.12
C LYS A 111 -11.30 -18.81 -13.08
N LEU A 112 -11.13 -17.97 -14.10
CA LEU A 112 -11.89 -16.73 -14.24
C LEU A 112 -13.35 -17.00 -14.64
N VAL A 113 -13.57 -18.00 -15.49
CA VAL A 113 -14.89 -18.46 -15.92
C VAL A 113 -15.08 -19.91 -15.47
N ASP A 114 -16.15 -20.15 -14.72
CA ASP A 114 -16.55 -21.50 -14.28
C ASP A 114 -17.43 -22.17 -15.35
N ALA A 115 -16.81 -22.48 -16.49
CA ALA A 115 -17.41 -23.26 -17.56
C ALA A 115 -16.35 -24.17 -18.20
N LYS A 116 -16.78 -25.19 -18.94
CA LYS A 116 -15.85 -26.09 -19.63
C LYS A 116 -15.33 -25.45 -20.91
N GLU A 117 -14.12 -25.82 -21.29
CA GLU A 117 -13.63 -25.49 -22.64
C GLU A 117 -14.58 -26.08 -23.69
N ASN A 118 -14.79 -25.32 -24.75
CA ASN A 118 -15.76 -25.54 -25.83
C ASN A 118 -17.24 -25.30 -25.51
N GLU A 119 -17.57 -24.86 -24.29
CA GLU A 119 -18.93 -24.49 -23.91
C GLU A 119 -19.32 -23.10 -24.45
N SER A 120 -20.61 -22.90 -24.77
CA SER A 120 -21.13 -21.58 -25.14
C SER A 120 -21.42 -20.79 -23.87
N ILE A 121 -20.82 -19.62 -23.75
CA ILE A 121 -21.02 -18.70 -22.63
C ILE A 121 -21.61 -17.37 -23.12
N PRO A 122 -22.45 -16.71 -22.32
CA PRO A 122 -22.87 -15.35 -22.62
C PRO A 122 -21.68 -14.41 -22.43
N VAL A 123 -21.43 -13.55 -23.42
CA VAL A 123 -20.42 -12.48 -23.34
C VAL A 123 -21.06 -11.20 -23.84
N SER A 124 -21.14 -10.20 -22.95
CA SER A 124 -21.71 -8.90 -23.30
C SER A 124 -20.83 -8.13 -24.27
N SER A 125 -21.44 -7.26 -25.07
CA SER A 125 -20.71 -6.39 -26.02
C SER A 125 -19.82 -5.34 -25.34
N ASP A 126 -20.13 -4.99 -24.08
CA ASP A 126 -19.35 -4.09 -23.21
C ASP A 126 -18.38 -4.85 -22.27
N ALA A 127 -18.20 -6.16 -22.50
CA ALA A 127 -17.35 -6.98 -21.65
C ALA A 127 -15.89 -6.50 -21.64
N SER A 128 -15.27 -6.50 -20.45
CA SER A 128 -13.91 -5.99 -20.26
C SER A 128 -12.88 -6.79 -21.08
N PRO A 129 -11.97 -6.12 -21.83
CA PRO A 129 -10.91 -6.78 -22.57
C PRO A 129 -9.85 -7.45 -21.67
N ALA A 130 -9.84 -7.11 -20.38
CA ALA A 130 -9.01 -7.80 -19.38
C ALA A 130 -9.61 -9.15 -18.96
N ARG A 131 -10.92 -9.38 -19.17
CA ARG A 131 -11.61 -10.63 -18.83
C ARG A 131 -11.81 -11.54 -20.03
N TYR A 132 -12.17 -10.96 -21.17
CA TYR A 132 -12.49 -11.70 -22.39
C TYR A 132 -11.65 -11.17 -23.55
N ARG A 133 -10.84 -12.06 -24.14
CA ARG A 133 -10.10 -11.79 -25.37
C ARG A 133 -10.65 -12.68 -26.47
N TRP A 134 -11.11 -12.07 -27.54
CA TRP A 134 -11.55 -12.78 -28.74
C TRP A 134 -10.34 -13.33 -29.50
N VAL A 135 -10.48 -14.56 -30.00
CA VAL A 135 -9.47 -15.25 -30.81
C VAL A 135 -10.09 -15.53 -32.18
N GLY A 136 -9.46 -15.04 -33.26
CA GLY A 136 -9.97 -15.15 -34.63
C GLY A 136 -11.01 -14.07 -35.01
N GLU A 137 -11.70 -14.29 -36.14
CA GLU A 137 -12.78 -13.42 -36.63
C GLU A 137 -14.09 -13.75 -35.90
N SER A 138 -14.35 -13.10 -34.77
CA SER A 138 -15.71 -13.06 -34.20
C SER A 138 -15.84 -11.87 -33.27
N SER A 139 -16.83 -11.02 -33.54
CA SER A 139 -17.28 -9.98 -32.63
C SER A 139 -18.65 -10.37 -32.04
N ALA A 140 -18.97 -9.82 -30.88
CA ALA A 140 -20.08 -10.17 -29.99
C ALA A 140 -21.51 -9.91 -30.54
N ALA A 141 -21.73 -9.96 -31.86
CA ALA A 141 -23.02 -9.67 -32.47
C ALA A 141 -24.16 -10.57 -31.96
N SER A 142 -23.85 -11.81 -31.56
CA SER A 142 -24.82 -12.77 -31.01
C SER A 142 -24.92 -12.78 -29.47
N GLY A 143 -24.05 -12.04 -28.76
CA GLY A 143 -23.95 -12.09 -27.30
C GLY A 143 -23.52 -13.46 -26.73
N GLN A 144 -23.06 -14.38 -27.58
CA GLN A 144 -22.61 -15.72 -27.21
C GLN A 144 -21.19 -15.95 -27.74
N ALA A 145 -20.36 -16.62 -26.94
CA ALA A 145 -19.00 -16.98 -27.29
C ALA A 145 -18.71 -18.43 -26.91
N LYS A 146 -17.90 -19.11 -27.72
CA LYS A 146 -17.36 -20.43 -27.34
C LYS A 146 -16.13 -20.23 -26.46
N LEU A 147 -16.15 -20.74 -25.24
CA LEU A 147 -15.04 -20.63 -24.30
C LEU A 147 -13.86 -21.50 -24.78
N VAL A 148 -12.75 -20.87 -25.17
CA VAL A 148 -11.53 -21.60 -25.59
C VAL A 148 -10.66 -21.96 -24.39
N HIS A 149 -10.50 -21.01 -23.47
CA HIS A 149 -9.72 -21.19 -22.24
C HIS A 149 -10.43 -20.39 -21.12
N PRO A 150 -10.64 -20.98 -19.92
CA PRO A 150 -11.41 -20.36 -18.84
C PRO A 150 -10.77 -19.10 -18.25
N GLY A 151 -9.49 -18.86 -18.56
CA GLY A 151 -8.70 -17.79 -17.97
C GLY A 151 -8.33 -18.09 -16.52
N TRP A 152 -7.53 -17.20 -15.94
CA TRP A 152 -7.07 -17.29 -14.57
C TRP A 152 -7.35 -15.98 -13.84
N GLN A 153 -7.72 -16.06 -12.57
CA GLN A 153 -7.85 -14.91 -11.68
C GLN A 153 -7.22 -15.22 -10.33
N ALA A 154 -6.62 -14.21 -9.71
CA ALA A 154 -6.26 -14.28 -8.29
C ALA A 154 -7.50 -13.92 -7.45
N THR A 155 -7.86 -14.77 -6.48
CA THR A 155 -8.96 -14.50 -5.55
C THR A 155 -8.47 -13.93 -4.22
N ALA A 156 -7.15 -13.91 -3.99
CA ALA A 156 -6.49 -13.22 -2.89
C ALA A 156 -5.15 -12.63 -3.32
N THR A 157 -4.53 -11.79 -2.50
CA THR A 157 -3.15 -11.35 -2.70
C THR A 157 -2.51 -11.11 -1.34
N ASP A 158 -1.59 -12.00 -0.98
CA ASP A 158 -0.83 -11.99 0.26
C ASP A 158 0.65 -12.25 -0.06
N LEU A 159 1.36 -11.17 -0.38
CA LEU A 159 2.79 -11.21 -0.67
C LEU A 159 3.59 -11.12 0.64
N PRO A 160 4.72 -11.84 0.74
CA PRO A 160 5.62 -11.71 1.87
C PRO A 160 6.06 -10.25 2.08
N LYS A 161 6.17 -9.81 3.34
CA LYS A 161 6.73 -8.50 3.66
C LYS A 161 8.25 -8.55 3.50
N TRP A 162 8.79 -7.64 2.70
CA TRP A 162 10.23 -7.48 2.58
C TRP A 162 10.79 -6.67 3.77
N SER A 163 11.95 -7.08 4.27
CA SER A 163 12.59 -6.54 5.48
C SER A 163 14.06 -6.16 5.25
N GLY A 164 14.46 -5.91 4.00
CA GLY A 164 15.83 -5.53 3.65
C GLY A 164 16.10 -4.03 3.79
N VAL A 165 17.29 -3.62 3.36
CA VAL A 165 17.71 -2.22 3.29
C VAL A 165 17.39 -1.63 1.90
N PRO A 166 17.00 -0.35 1.79
CA PRO A 166 16.56 0.25 0.53
C PRO A 166 17.51 0.05 -0.67
N GLU A 167 18.81 0.00 -0.42
CA GLU A 167 19.86 -0.18 -1.43
C GLU A 167 19.78 -1.54 -2.12
N ASP A 168 19.25 -2.55 -1.42
CA ASP A 168 19.09 -3.92 -1.92
C ASP A 168 17.64 -4.19 -2.41
N ALA A 169 16.80 -3.16 -2.54
CA ALA A 169 15.39 -3.33 -2.89
C ALA A 169 15.18 -4.02 -4.25
N ASP A 170 16.13 -3.89 -5.17
CA ASP A 170 16.06 -4.51 -6.51
C ASP A 170 16.75 -5.88 -6.58
N VAL A 171 17.33 -6.36 -5.48
CA VAL A 171 17.98 -7.67 -5.42
C VAL A 171 16.92 -8.78 -5.34
N ILE A 172 16.94 -9.68 -6.33
CA ILE A 172 16.00 -10.82 -6.40
C ILE A 172 16.54 -12.05 -5.66
N ALA A 173 17.84 -12.35 -5.81
CA ALA A 173 18.52 -13.45 -5.13
C ALA A 173 19.98 -13.07 -4.83
N PRO A 174 20.53 -13.51 -3.69
CA PRO A 174 21.91 -13.22 -3.33
C PRO A 174 22.89 -14.04 -4.18
N ALA A 175 24.06 -13.46 -4.47
CA ALA A 175 25.19 -14.22 -4.99
C ALA A 175 25.71 -15.20 -3.93
N GLN A 176 26.14 -16.39 -4.39
CA GLN A 176 26.78 -17.39 -3.53
C GLN A 176 28.30 -17.25 -3.66
N ILE A 177 29.00 -17.07 -2.55
CA ILE A 177 30.45 -16.86 -2.50
C ILE A 177 31.11 -17.82 -1.49
N THR A 178 32.36 -18.20 -1.75
CA THR A 178 33.19 -19.03 -0.86
C THR A 178 34.52 -18.34 -0.60
N ALA A 179 35.09 -18.54 0.60
CA ALA A 179 36.44 -18.04 0.90
C ALA A 179 37.48 -18.73 0.01
N THR A 180 38.48 -17.96 -0.43
CA THR A 180 39.67 -18.44 -1.13
C THR A 180 40.76 -18.87 -0.16
#